data_AF-A0A7W7VKX5-F1
#
_entry.id   AF-A0A7W7VKX5-F1
#
_cell.length_a   1.000
_cell.length_b   1.000
_cell.length_c   1.000
_cell.angle_alpha   90.00
_cell.angle_beta   90.00
_cell.angle_gamma   90.00
#
_symmetry.space_group_name_H-M   'P 1'
#
loop_
_entity.id
_entity.type
_entity.pdbx_description
1 polymer ?
#
loop_
_entity_poly.entity_id
_entity_poly.type
_entity_poly.pdbx_seq_one_letter_code
_entity_poly.pdbx_strand_id
1 'polypeptide(L)' 'MGGLADRVGITPANLAVLKNDRAKAVRFTTLAALREVLRCQPGVLLRWEAEDASGE' A
#
# COMPACT_ATOMS: atom_id res chain seq x y z
N MET A 1 11.52 9.88 -16.54
CA MET A 1 12.04 9.47 -15.22
C MET A 1 10.91 8.72 -14.53
N GLY A 2 10.98 7.39 -14.47
CA GLY A 2 9.85 6.56 -14.01
C GLY A 2 9.65 6.72 -12.50
N GLY A 3 8.48 7.17 -12.10
CA GLY A 3 8.13 7.36 -10.69
C GLY A 3 7.92 6.02 -9.98
N LEU A 4 7.76 6.05 -8.65
CA LEU A 4 7.37 4.86 -7.88
C LEU A 4 6.09 4.21 -8.43
N ALA A 5 5.17 5.02 -8.96
CA ALA A 5 3.93 4.55 -9.58
C ALA A 5 4.21 3.64 -10.79
N ASP A 6 5.11 4.05 -11.68
CA ASP A 6 5.49 3.28 -12.87
C ASP A 6 6.19 1.97 -12.50
N ARG A 7 7.09 2.02 -11.51
CA ARG A 7 7.82 0.82 -11.03
C ARG A 7 6.90 -0.21 -10.37
N VAL A 8 5.81 0.24 -9.75
CA VAL A 8 4.83 -0.60 -9.08
C VAL A 8 3.72 -1.04 -10.05
N GLY A 9 3.61 -0.43 -11.23
CA GLY A 9 2.57 -0.73 -12.21
C GLY A 9 1.19 -0.19 -11.81
N ILE A 10 1.14 0.96 -11.13
CA ILE A 10 -0.10 1.64 -10.73
C ILE A 10 -0.11 3.09 -11.20
N THR A 11 -1.29 3.70 -11.26
CA THR A 11 -1.39 5.12 -11.61
C THR A 11 -0.86 6.01 -10.47
N PRO A 12 -0.36 7.22 -10.77
CA PRO A 12 0.01 8.19 -9.73
C PRO A 12 -1.12 8.50 -8.75
N ALA A 13 -2.38 8.48 -9.21
CA ALA A 13 -3.56 8.64 -8.37
C ALA A 13 -3.71 7.51 -7.34
N ASN A 14 -3.56 6.24 -7.77
CA ASN A 14 -3.62 5.10 -6.86
C ASN A 14 -2.45 5.11 -5.85
N LEU A 15 -1.27 5.52 -6.31
CA LEU A 15 -0.12 5.70 -5.40
C LEU A 15 -0.40 6.78 -4.35
N ALA A 16 -1.03 7.89 -4.74
CA ALA A 16 -1.41 8.94 -3.81
C ALA A 16 -2.45 8.44 -2.78
N VAL A 17 -3.45 7.64 -3.21
CA VAL A 17 -4.43 7.05 -2.30
C VAL A 17 -3.77 6.12 -1.28
N LEU A 18 -2.83 5.28 -1.71
CA LEU A 18 -2.05 4.39 -0.84
C LEU A 18 -1.18 5.17 0.16
N LYS A 19 -0.49 6.22 -0.29
CA LYS A 19 0.38 7.04 0.56
C LYS A 19 -0.37 7.84 1.63
N ASN A 20 -1.62 8.21 1.36
CA ASN A 20 -2.44 8.97 2.29
C ASN A 20 -3.34 8.07 3.16
N ASP A 21 -3.09 6.76 3.17
CA ASP A 21 -3.84 5.78 3.97
C ASP A 21 -5.36 5.76 3.70
N ARG A 22 -5.75 6.14 2.46
CA ARG A 22 -7.16 6.15 2.02
C ARG A 22 -7.53 4.95 1.15
N ALA A 23 -6.62 3.98 1.02
CA ALA A 23 -6.84 2.81 0.20
C ALA A 23 -7.76 1.81 0.91
N LYS A 24 -8.93 1.58 0.33
CA LYS A 24 -9.89 0.57 0.83
C LYS A 24 -9.46 -0.86 0.54
N ALA A 25 -8.72 -1.06 -0.55
CA ALA A 25 -8.24 -2.35 -0.98
C ALA A 25 -6.94 -2.18 -1.79
N VAL A 26 -6.09 -3.20 -1.75
CA VAL A 26 -4.86 -3.27 -2.55
C VAL A 26 -4.78 -4.64 -3.23
N ARG A 27 -4.40 -4.66 -4.51
CA ARG A 27 -4.16 -5.92 -5.21
C ARG A 27 -2.87 -6.55 -4.68
N PHE A 28 -2.86 -7.86 -4.56
CA PHE A 28 -1.66 -8.60 -4.13
C PHE A 28 -0.46 -8.37 -5.06
N THR A 29 -0.72 -8.20 -6.35
CA THR A 29 0.32 -7.84 -7.35
C THR A 29 0.96 -6.49 -7.08
N THR A 30 0.16 -5.49 -6.67
CA THR A 30 0.67 -4.17 -6.26
C THR A 30 1.51 -4.26 -5.00
N LEU A 31 1.08 -5.05 -4.01
CA LEU A 31 1.84 -5.27 -2.77
C LEU A 31 3.17 -6.00 -3.04
N ALA A 32 3.16 -7.00 -3.93
CA ALA A 32 4.36 -7.70 -4.37
C ALA A 32 5.35 -6.77 -5.09
N ALA A 33 4.86 -5.91 -5.99
CA ALA A 33 5.71 -4.93 -6.66
C ALA A 33 6.30 -3.90 -5.69
N LEU A 34 5.54 -3.46 -4.68
CA LEU A 34 6.04 -2.60 -3.61
C LEU A 34 7.16 -3.27 -2.81
N ARG A 35 7.02 -4.56 -2.48
CA ARG A 35 8.06 -5.35 -1.82
C ARG A 35 9.36 -5.37 -2.63
N GLU A 36 9.31 -5.58 -3.94
CA GLU A 36 10.51 -5.57 -4.80
C GLU A 36 11.17 -4.18 -4.87
N VAL A 37 10.36 -3.12 -4.94
CA VAL A 37 10.84 -1.75 -5.07
C VAL A 37 11.42 -1.20 -3.77
N LEU A 38 10.74 -1.46 -2.65
CA LEU A 38 11.08 -0.94 -1.31
C LEU A 38 11.97 -1.92 -0.52
N ARG A 39 12.16 -3.15 -1.02
CA ARG A 39 12.94 -4.22 -0.38
C ARG A 39 12.49 -4.50 1.06
N CYS A 40 11.18 -4.46 1.31
CA CYS A 40 10.59 -4.69 2.62
C CYS A 40 9.64 -5.88 2.61
N GLN A 41 9.32 -6.41 3.79
CA GLN A 41 8.29 -7.44 3.89
C GLN A 41 6.88 -6.82 3.85
N PRO A 42 5.88 -7.52 3.28
CA PRO A 42 4.50 -7.03 3.22
C PRO A 42 3.91 -6.73 4.61
N GLY A 43 4.28 -7.50 5.62
CA GLY A 43 3.84 -7.27 7.01
C GLY A 43 4.38 -5.97 7.63
N VAL A 44 5.43 -5.36 7.04
CA VAL A 44 5.88 -4.02 7.44
C VAL A 44 5.01 -2.93 6.80
N LEU A 45 4.39 -3.22 5.65
CA LEU A 45 3.51 -2.28 4.94
C LEU A 45 2.08 -2.32 5.47
N LEU A 46 1.66 -3.45 6.04
CA LEU A 46 0.30 -3.67 6.50
C LEU A 46 0.30 -3.77 8.02
N ARG A 47 -0.44 -2.87 8.65
CA ARG A 47 -0.77 -2.98 10.06
C ARG A 47 -2.25 -3.36 10.17
N TRP A 48 -2.54 -4.35 11.01
CA TRP A 48 -3.90 -4.59 11.44
C TRP A 48 -4.20 -3.61 12.58
N GLU A 49 -5.13 -2.70 12.34
CA GLU A 49 -5.76 -1.89 13.38
C GLU A 49 -7.11 -2.55 13.64
N ALA A 50 -7.34 -2.99 14.89
CA ALA A 50 -8.68 -3.36 15.30
C ALA A 50 -9.54 -2.10 15.16
N GLU A 51 -10.60 -2.13 14.34
CA GLU A 51 -11.65 -1.13 14.51
C GLU A 51 -12.12 -1.29 15.94
N ASP A 52 -12.04 -0.20 16.72
CA ASP A 52 -12.25 -0.20 18.15
C ASP A 52 -13.56 -0.91 18.48
N ALA A 53 -13.45 -2.18 18.88
CA ALA A 53 -14.51 -2.91 19.53
C ALA A 53 -14.60 -2.52 21.02
N SER A 54 -13.97 -1.40 21.40
CA SER A 54 -14.24 -0.68 22.64
C SER A 54 -15.16 0.49 22.28
N GLY A 55 -16.43 0.16 22.08
CA GLY A 55 -17.45 1.00 22.68
C GLY A 55 -17.33 0.82 24.18
N GLU A 56 -16.63 1.74 24.85
CA GLU A 56 -16.71 1.95 26.30
C GLU A 56 -16.84 3.44 26.58
#